data_AF-A0A661QF30-F1
#
_entry.id   AF-A0A661QF30-F1
#
_cell.length_a   1.000
_cell.length_b   1.000
_cell.length_c   1.000
_cell.angle_alpha   90.00
_cell.angle_beta   90.00
_cell.angle_gamma   90.00
#
_symmetry.space_group_name_H-M   'P 1'
#
loop_
_entity.id
_entity.type
_entity.pdbx_description
1 polymer ?
#
loop_
_entity_poly.entity_id
_entity_poly.type
_entity_poly.pdbx_seq_one_letter_code
_entity_poly.pdbx_strand_id
1 'polypeptide(L)'
;MYESPQEKLEQNDPDNKVGLIEILNQAQAHLDCLDDDYSAGQSELESLQNRLASGQFRLAVLGQFKRGKSTLLNALLGDKLLPTDILPVTAIPTFIGAAENVDVLVNFDIEADPVRFIPSSDQSLRDFLVDYVTEEGNPNNQRQVKRVEIGHPSAMLKQGVVLIDTPGIGSTHKHNTEVAYQVLPQCDAALFLVSPDPPITEIELDYLKEIRQRLPQTFFILNKIDFLDEQEKTASLKFLADQLAPLCDGIPLVLAVSARNGLNARLSGDVDGWKSSGMHQVEQNLIDFFAREKQQIFQESLQRRISDQLNDIVMQLELSLRALLL
;
A
#
# COMPACT_ATOMS: atom_id res chain seq x y z
N MET A 1 39.33 4.98 -16.60
CA MET A 1 39.08 4.86 -15.15
C MET A 1 37.59 4.58 -15.02
N TYR A 2 37.25 3.35 -14.68
CA TYR A 2 35.87 2.93 -14.46
C TYR A 2 35.59 3.18 -12.98
N GLU A 3 34.74 4.16 -12.70
CA GLU A 3 34.21 4.40 -11.35
C GLU A 3 33.34 3.21 -10.94
N SER A 4 33.45 2.83 -9.67
CA SER A 4 32.80 1.64 -9.12
C SER A 4 31.31 1.91 -8.86
N PRO A 5 30.43 0.89 -8.92
CA PRO A 5 29.00 1.05 -8.60
C PRO A 5 28.72 1.56 -7.18
N GLN A 6 29.69 1.50 -6.27
CA GLN A 6 29.58 1.99 -4.90
C GLN A 6 29.71 3.52 -4.82
N GLU A 7 30.34 4.18 -5.79
CA GLU A 7 30.53 5.65 -5.81
C GLU A 7 29.31 6.40 -6.36
N LYS A 8 28.31 5.70 -6.94
CA LYS A 8 27.04 6.30 -7.39
C LYS A 8 25.95 6.36 -6.31
N LEU A 9 26.16 5.75 -5.15
CA LEU A 9 25.14 5.62 -4.09
C LEU A 9 25.24 6.69 -2.98
N GLU A 10 26.19 7.62 -3.07
CA GLU A 10 26.36 8.72 -2.10
C GLU A 10 26.16 10.13 -2.69
N GLN A 11 25.66 10.25 -3.92
CA GLN A 11 25.17 11.53 -4.44
C GLN A 11 23.73 11.78 -3.96
N ASN A 12 23.62 11.98 -2.64
CA ASN A 12 22.54 12.75 -2.05
C ASN A 12 22.56 14.14 -2.69
N ASP A 13 21.55 14.46 -3.50
CA ASP A 13 21.33 15.84 -3.88
C ASP A 13 20.16 16.43 -3.10
N PRO A 14 20.39 17.11 -1.96
CA PRO A 14 19.36 17.95 -1.35
C PRO A 14 18.78 18.96 -2.35
N ASP A 15 19.48 19.31 -3.44
CA ASP A 15 18.94 20.16 -4.51
C ASP A 15 17.76 19.50 -5.25
N ASN A 16 17.66 18.17 -5.30
CA ASN A 16 16.56 17.50 -6.01
C ASN A 16 15.23 17.58 -5.22
N LYS A 17 15.29 17.48 -3.88
CA LYS A 17 14.10 17.67 -3.04
C LYS A 17 13.66 19.14 -3.03
N VAL A 18 14.64 20.06 -2.97
CA VAL A 18 14.38 21.51 -3.08
C VAL A 18 13.76 21.83 -4.43
N GLY A 19 14.28 21.26 -5.53
CA GLY A 19 13.74 21.41 -6.88
C GLY A 19 12.31 20.90 -7.03
N LEU A 20 11.97 19.72 -6.48
CA LEU A 20 10.59 19.21 -6.52
C LEU A 20 9.61 20.10 -5.74
N ILE A 21 10.01 20.63 -4.59
CA ILE A 21 9.19 21.59 -3.83
C ILE A 21 8.98 22.86 -4.65
N GLU A 22 10.03 23.37 -5.29
CA GLU A 22 9.97 24.57 -6.13
C GLU A 22 9.03 24.38 -7.33
N ILE A 23 9.13 23.24 -8.03
CA ILE A 23 8.26 22.88 -9.15
C ILE A 23 6.80 22.81 -8.69
N LEU A 24 6.53 22.13 -7.56
CA LEU A 24 5.17 22.01 -7.03
C LEU A 24 4.58 23.37 -6.64
N ASN A 25 5.36 24.22 -5.98
CA ASN A 25 4.92 25.57 -5.59
C ASN A 25 4.62 26.44 -6.82
N GLN A 26 5.47 26.38 -7.85
CA GLN A 26 5.26 27.10 -9.10
C GLN A 26 4.01 26.60 -9.82
N ALA A 27 3.84 25.28 -9.94
CA ALA A 27 2.67 24.68 -10.58
C ALA A 27 1.37 25.08 -9.88
N GLN A 28 1.34 25.06 -8.55
CA GLN A 28 0.17 25.45 -7.79
C GLN A 28 -0.14 26.95 -7.95
N ALA A 29 0.87 27.82 -7.86
CA ALA A 29 0.67 29.26 -8.08
C ALA A 29 0.10 29.58 -9.48
N HIS A 30 0.47 28.81 -10.51
CA HIS A 30 -0.10 28.94 -11.84
C HIS A 30 -1.55 28.44 -11.92
N LEU A 31 -1.88 27.36 -11.21
CA LEU A 31 -3.24 26.83 -11.16
C LEU A 31 -4.20 27.68 -10.35
N ASP A 32 -3.73 28.34 -9.29
CA ASP A 32 -4.54 29.26 -8.47
C ASP A 32 -5.09 30.45 -9.30
N CYS A 33 -4.49 30.72 -10.46
CA CYS A 33 -4.92 31.75 -11.39
C CYS A 33 -5.94 31.26 -12.43
N LEU A 34 -6.30 29.97 -12.41
CA LEU A 34 -7.23 29.34 -13.36
C LEU A 34 -8.59 29.09 -12.71
N ASP A 35 -9.63 28.94 -13.54
CA ASP A 35 -11.01 28.73 -13.10
C ASP A 35 -11.21 27.37 -12.38
N ASP A 36 -12.36 27.21 -11.72
CA ASP A 36 -12.73 26.05 -10.88
C ASP A 36 -12.61 24.68 -11.58
N ASP A 37 -12.57 24.67 -12.93
CA ASP A 37 -12.34 23.48 -13.76
C ASP A 37 -11.01 22.74 -13.44
N TYR A 38 -10.06 23.42 -12.78
CA TYR A 38 -8.75 22.85 -12.39
C TYR A 38 -8.63 22.50 -10.90
N SER A 39 -9.71 22.65 -10.13
CA SER A 39 -9.74 22.36 -8.68
C SER A 39 -9.28 20.94 -8.32
N ALA A 40 -9.59 19.95 -9.16
CA ALA A 40 -9.11 18.58 -8.98
C ALA A 40 -7.58 18.47 -9.05
N GLY A 41 -6.95 19.15 -10.02
CA GLY A 41 -5.50 19.19 -10.17
C GLY A 41 -4.82 19.94 -9.03
N GLN A 42 -5.42 21.05 -8.57
CA GLN A 42 -4.94 21.78 -7.38
C GLN A 42 -4.92 20.88 -6.14
N SER A 43 -6.03 20.16 -5.89
CA SER A 43 -6.13 19.26 -4.74
C SER A 43 -5.09 18.14 -4.77
N GLU A 44 -4.83 17.58 -5.95
CA GLU A 44 -3.83 16.50 -6.09
C GLU A 44 -2.40 17.03 -5.90
N LEU A 45 -2.07 18.22 -6.41
CA LEU A 45 -0.77 18.84 -6.15
C LEU A 45 -0.55 19.16 -4.68
N GLU A 46 -1.58 19.67 -3.98
CA GLU A 46 -1.53 19.91 -2.54
C GLU A 46 -1.32 18.60 -1.76
N SER A 47 -2.01 17.53 -2.16
CA SER A 47 -1.80 16.18 -1.62
C SER A 47 -0.35 15.70 -1.83
N LEU A 48 0.24 15.91 -3.01
CA LEU A 48 1.63 15.56 -3.30
C LEU A 48 2.64 16.39 -2.49
N GLN A 49 2.38 17.69 -2.29
CA GLN A 49 3.20 18.54 -1.42
C GLN A 49 3.16 18.07 0.04
N ASN A 50 1.97 17.77 0.56
CA ASN A 50 1.79 17.23 1.91
C ASN A 50 2.52 15.90 2.08
N ARG A 51 2.50 15.04 1.06
CA ARG A 51 3.29 13.79 1.05
C ARG A 51 4.80 14.07 1.06
N LEU A 52 5.29 14.98 0.22
CA LEU A 52 6.70 15.34 0.15
C LEU A 52 7.22 15.94 1.47
N ALA A 53 6.39 16.75 2.14
CA ALA A 53 6.68 17.33 3.45
C ALA A 53 6.69 16.28 4.57
N SER A 54 5.67 15.41 4.60
CA SER A 54 5.54 14.38 5.64
C SER A 54 6.54 13.23 5.52
N GLY A 55 7.08 12.97 4.33
CA GLY A 55 8.05 11.89 4.10
C GLY A 55 7.51 10.49 4.39
N GLN A 56 6.18 10.34 4.38
CA GLN A 56 5.51 9.09 4.70
C GLN A 56 5.56 8.15 3.50
N PHE A 57 6.30 7.04 3.68
CA PHE A 57 6.40 5.96 2.70
C PHE A 57 5.18 5.06 2.81
N ARG A 58 4.44 4.90 1.72
CA ARG A 58 3.19 4.13 1.69
C ARG A 58 3.44 2.73 1.10
N LEU A 59 3.25 1.70 1.90
CA LEU A 59 3.40 0.30 1.49
C LEU A 59 2.04 -0.37 1.40
N ALA A 60 1.60 -0.72 0.18
CA ALA A 60 0.35 -1.43 -0.02
C ALA A 60 0.50 -2.93 0.16
N VAL A 61 -0.53 -3.57 0.72
CA VAL A 61 -0.65 -5.02 0.77
C VAL A 61 -1.70 -5.44 -0.24
N LEU A 62 -1.25 -6.09 -1.31
CA LEU A 62 -2.03 -6.43 -2.50
C LEU A 62 -2.19 -7.94 -2.62
N GLY A 63 -3.17 -8.37 -3.41
CA GLY A 63 -3.43 -9.78 -3.70
C GLY A 63 -4.93 -10.10 -3.64
N GLN A 64 -5.30 -11.25 -4.18
CA GLN A 64 -6.70 -11.67 -4.25
C GLN A 64 -7.34 -11.77 -2.86
N PHE A 65 -8.68 -11.80 -2.85
CA PHE A 65 -9.42 -12.12 -1.64
C PHE A 65 -8.94 -13.43 -0.99
N LYS A 66 -8.99 -13.49 0.35
CA LYS A 66 -8.57 -14.66 1.15
C LYS A 66 -7.09 -15.07 1.07
N ARG A 67 -6.20 -14.25 0.50
CA ARG A 67 -4.73 -14.48 0.55
C ARG A 67 -4.10 -14.19 1.93
N GLY A 68 -4.86 -13.58 2.86
CA GLY A 68 -4.41 -13.31 4.23
C GLY A 68 -3.70 -11.98 4.45
N LYS A 69 -4.06 -10.94 3.68
CA LYS A 69 -3.51 -9.57 3.75
C LYS A 69 -3.62 -8.96 5.15
N SER A 70 -4.83 -8.86 5.68
CA SER A 70 -5.09 -8.29 7.00
C SER A 70 -4.43 -9.11 8.13
N THR A 71 -4.34 -10.45 7.99
CA THR A 71 -3.60 -11.30 8.92
C THR A 71 -2.09 -11.03 8.89
N LEU A 72 -1.51 -10.82 7.71
CA LEU A 72 -0.10 -10.45 7.55
C LEU A 72 0.18 -9.10 8.22
N LEU A 73 -0.69 -8.10 7.99
CA LEU A 73 -0.59 -6.79 8.60
C LEU A 73 -0.68 -6.86 10.13
N ASN A 74 -1.65 -7.59 10.66
CA ASN A 74 -1.77 -7.83 12.10
C ASN A 74 -0.48 -8.47 12.66
N ALA A 75 0.11 -9.43 11.95
CA ALA A 75 1.37 -10.06 12.37
C ALA A 75 2.54 -9.07 12.40
N LEU A 76 2.67 -8.21 11.39
CA LEU A 76 3.71 -7.17 11.33
C LEU A 76 3.52 -6.09 12.39
N LEU A 77 2.27 -5.72 12.69
CA LEU A 77 1.93 -4.74 13.72
C LEU A 77 2.09 -5.31 15.13
N GLY A 78 1.97 -6.64 15.28
CA GLY A 78 1.96 -7.33 16.55
C GLY A 78 0.65 -7.19 17.32
N ASP A 79 -0.45 -6.91 16.62
CA ASP A 79 -1.77 -6.67 17.22
C ASP A 79 -2.89 -7.22 16.31
N LYS A 80 -4.04 -7.60 16.89
CA LYS A 80 -5.25 -8.02 16.16
C LYS A 80 -6.12 -6.80 15.80
N LEU A 81 -5.51 -5.89 15.04
CA LEU A 81 -6.12 -4.62 14.67
C LEU A 81 -7.23 -4.79 13.62
N LEU A 82 -6.86 -5.37 12.47
CA LEU A 82 -7.74 -5.48 11.31
C LEU A 82 -8.65 -6.72 11.45
N PRO A 83 -9.92 -6.63 11.01
CA PRO A 83 -10.78 -7.80 10.92
C PRO A 83 -10.20 -8.82 9.90
N THR A 84 -10.29 -10.11 10.21
CA THR A 84 -9.70 -11.20 9.40
C THR A 84 -10.71 -12.30 9.03
N ASP A 85 -12.01 -12.00 9.06
CA ASP A 85 -13.07 -13.01 8.94
C ASP A 85 -13.16 -13.69 7.56
N ILE A 86 -13.95 -14.76 7.48
CA ILE A 86 -14.03 -15.68 6.32
C ILE A 86 -14.90 -15.11 5.19
N LEU A 87 -15.72 -14.09 5.48
CA LEU A 87 -16.57 -13.35 4.53
C LEU A 87 -15.80 -12.14 3.96
N PRO A 88 -16.16 -11.55 2.81
CA PRO A 88 -15.39 -10.45 2.21
C PRO A 88 -15.20 -9.26 3.17
N VAL A 89 -13.95 -9.06 3.63
CA VAL A 89 -13.65 -8.20 4.78
C VAL A 89 -13.26 -6.78 4.41
N THR A 90 -12.78 -6.51 3.19
CA THR A 90 -12.32 -5.16 2.83
C THR A 90 -12.86 -4.73 1.48
N ALA A 91 -13.87 -3.86 1.51
CA ALA A 91 -14.28 -3.01 0.38
C ALA A 91 -13.65 -1.62 0.48
N ILE A 92 -13.20 -1.25 1.69
CA ILE A 92 -12.69 0.09 2.02
C ILE A 92 -11.18 0.01 2.26
N PRO A 93 -10.39 0.90 1.63
CA PRO A 93 -8.96 0.93 1.86
C PRO A 93 -8.66 1.49 3.25
N THR A 94 -7.77 0.80 3.97
CA THR A 94 -7.41 1.14 5.34
C THR A 94 -5.93 1.51 5.41
N PHE A 95 -5.65 2.73 5.83
CA PHE A 95 -4.31 3.30 5.98
C PHE A 95 -3.92 3.23 7.45
N ILE A 96 -2.73 2.72 7.76
CA ILE A 96 -2.27 2.51 9.13
C ILE A 96 -0.94 3.25 9.29
N GLY A 97 -0.97 4.33 10.05
CA GLY A 97 0.16 5.24 10.28
C GLY A 97 0.60 5.28 11.73
N ALA A 98 1.74 5.91 11.98
CA ALA A 98 2.28 6.06 13.33
C ALA A 98 1.42 7.01 14.18
N ALA A 99 1.07 6.59 15.38
CA ALA A 99 0.49 7.45 16.41
C ALA A 99 0.98 7.03 17.80
N GLU A 100 0.74 7.84 18.83
CA GLU A 100 1.08 7.48 20.21
C GLU A 100 0.14 6.43 20.80
N ASN A 101 -1.14 6.53 20.46
CA ASN A 101 -2.20 5.63 20.86
C ASN A 101 -2.97 5.18 19.64
N VAL A 102 -3.73 4.09 19.77
CA VAL A 102 -4.61 3.65 18.70
C VAL A 102 -5.77 4.63 18.57
N ASP A 103 -6.02 5.13 17.36
CA ASP A 103 -7.21 5.89 17.01
C ASP A 103 -7.61 5.59 15.56
N VAL A 104 -8.88 5.84 15.24
CA VAL A 104 -9.45 5.58 13.92
C VAL A 104 -10.16 6.83 13.44
N LEU A 105 -9.96 7.16 12.16
CA LEU A 105 -10.65 8.22 11.45
C LEU A 105 -11.30 7.64 10.20
N VAL A 106 -12.61 7.75 10.11
CA VAL A 106 -13.40 7.32 8.95
C VAL A 106 -13.72 8.55 8.11
N ASN A 107 -13.26 8.54 6.85
CA ASN A 107 -13.55 9.59 5.88
C ASN A 107 -14.59 9.10 4.87
N PHE A 108 -15.47 9.98 4.43
CA PHE A 108 -16.55 9.68 3.51
C PHE A 108 -16.32 10.29 2.12
N ASP A 109 -16.93 9.73 1.09
CA ASP A 109 -16.93 10.28 -0.28
C ASP A 109 -17.95 11.42 -0.46
N ILE A 110 -18.82 11.60 0.53
CA ILE A 110 -19.76 12.72 0.62
C ILE A 110 -19.21 13.83 1.51
N GLU A 111 -19.76 15.03 1.35
CA GLU A 111 -19.57 16.14 2.28
C GLU A 111 -20.18 15.78 3.66
N ALA A 112 -19.41 15.07 4.46
CA ALA A 112 -19.74 14.70 5.82
C ALA A 112 -18.50 14.84 6.70
N ASP A 113 -18.71 15.22 7.97
CA ASP A 113 -17.63 15.30 8.94
C ASP A 113 -17.00 13.92 9.16
N PRO A 114 -15.66 13.81 9.20
CA PRO A 114 -14.99 12.57 9.53
C PRO A 114 -15.41 12.04 10.91
N VAL A 115 -15.64 10.73 11.00
CA VAL A 115 -15.94 10.08 12.29
C VAL A 115 -14.65 9.62 12.94
N ARG A 116 -14.37 10.15 14.13
CA ARG A 116 -13.22 9.73 14.95
C ARG A 116 -13.64 8.75 16.04
N PHE A 117 -12.86 7.68 16.21
CA PHE A 117 -13.02 6.70 17.26
C PHE A 117 -11.69 6.50 18.00
N ILE A 118 -11.73 6.55 19.32
CA ILE A 118 -10.58 6.26 20.18
C ILE A 118 -11.00 5.08 21.05
N PRO A 119 -10.36 3.90 20.92
CA PRO A 119 -10.68 2.74 21.73
C PRO A 119 -10.60 3.08 23.22
N SER A 120 -11.64 2.69 23.96
CA SER A 120 -11.68 2.73 25.42
C SER A 120 -11.84 1.29 25.95
N SER A 121 -11.67 1.08 27.26
CA SER A 121 -11.70 -0.28 27.86
C SER A 121 -12.94 -1.10 27.51
N ASP A 122 -14.06 -0.43 27.22
CA ASP A 122 -15.38 -1.04 27.07
C ASP A 122 -15.83 -1.12 25.60
N GLN A 123 -15.09 -0.51 24.65
CA GLN A 123 -15.45 -0.49 23.24
C GLN A 123 -14.44 -1.28 22.41
N SER A 124 -14.92 -2.33 21.75
CA SER A 124 -14.13 -3.14 20.83
C SER A 124 -13.86 -2.34 19.55
N LEU A 125 -12.59 -1.98 19.34
CA LEU A 125 -12.09 -1.42 18.08
C LEU A 125 -12.46 -2.30 16.87
N ARG A 126 -12.44 -3.61 17.06
CA ARG A 126 -12.78 -4.56 16.01
C ARG A 126 -14.24 -4.40 15.58
N ASP A 127 -15.15 -4.24 16.53
CA ASP A 127 -16.58 -4.11 16.25
C ASP A 127 -16.84 -2.79 15.49
N PHE A 128 -16.15 -1.71 15.89
CA PHE A 128 -16.18 -0.45 15.14
C PHE A 128 -15.70 -0.62 13.70
N LEU A 129 -14.55 -1.27 13.48
CA LEU A 129 -14.03 -1.48 12.12
C LEU A 129 -14.93 -2.39 11.28
N VAL A 130 -15.59 -3.38 11.90
CA VAL A 130 -16.56 -4.25 11.22
C VAL A 130 -17.69 -3.42 10.61
N ASP A 131 -18.23 -2.46 11.36
CA ASP A 131 -19.37 -1.61 10.93
C ASP A 131 -19.07 -0.73 9.70
N TYR A 132 -17.81 -0.38 9.44
CA TYR A 132 -17.44 0.54 8.35
C TYR A 132 -16.67 -0.12 7.20
N VAL A 133 -15.79 -1.08 7.50
CA VAL A 133 -14.79 -1.59 6.54
C VAL A 133 -15.25 -2.88 5.85
N THR A 134 -16.09 -3.67 6.52
CA THR A 134 -16.46 -5.02 6.08
C THR A 134 -17.76 -5.04 5.28
N GLU A 135 -17.93 -6.04 4.41
CA GLU A 135 -19.21 -6.23 3.68
C GLU A 135 -20.37 -6.63 4.61
N GLU A 136 -20.07 -7.19 5.78
CA GLU A 136 -21.10 -7.55 6.76
C GLU A 136 -21.69 -6.30 7.43
N GLY A 137 -20.85 -5.36 7.86
CA GLY A 137 -21.28 -4.13 8.51
C GLY A 137 -21.65 -2.99 7.54
N ASN A 138 -21.06 -2.96 6.35
CA ASN A 138 -21.25 -1.92 5.33
C ASN A 138 -21.35 -2.54 3.91
N PRO A 139 -22.42 -3.28 3.61
CA PRO A 139 -22.57 -3.99 2.34
C PRO A 139 -22.56 -3.02 1.15
N ASN A 140 -21.76 -3.32 0.12
CA ASN A 140 -21.58 -2.47 -1.07
C ASN A 140 -21.23 -1.01 -0.76
N ASN A 141 -20.55 -0.74 0.36
CA ASN A 141 -20.20 0.60 0.81
C ASN A 141 -21.41 1.58 0.87
N GLN A 142 -22.57 1.13 1.36
CA GLN A 142 -23.76 1.98 1.53
C GLN A 142 -23.53 3.21 2.41
N ARG A 143 -22.57 3.14 3.33
CA ARG A 143 -22.14 4.27 4.17
C ARG A 143 -21.26 5.27 3.44
N GLN A 144 -20.90 5.03 2.18
CA GLN A 144 -20.08 5.91 1.34
C GLN A 144 -18.74 6.25 2.01
N VAL A 145 -18.11 5.26 2.64
CA VAL A 145 -16.80 5.40 3.25
C VAL A 145 -15.76 5.47 2.13
N LYS A 146 -14.97 6.53 2.11
CA LYS A 146 -13.87 6.73 1.17
C LYS A 146 -12.64 5.93 1.59
N ARG A 147 -12.24 6.09 2.85
CA ARG A 147 -11.09 5.41 3.46
C ARG A 147 -11.17 5.42 4.98
N VAL A 148 -10.47 4.49 5.59
CA VAL A 148 -10.22 4.48 7.04
C VAL A 148 -8.75 4.75 7.29
N GLU A 149 -8.46 5.63 8.24
CA GLU A 149 -7.11 5.90 8.73
C GLU A 149 -7.01 5.42 10.18
N ILE A 150 -5.96 4.68 10.50
CA ILE A 150 -5.71 4.13 11.83
C ILE A 150 -4.35 4.64 12.30
N GLY A 151 -4.32 5.34 13.43
CA GLY A 151 -3.09 5.58 14.17
C GLY A 151 -2.72 4.36 15.00
N HIS A 152 -1.44 3.96 15.00
CA HIS A 152 -0.98 2.81 15.78
C HIS A 152 0.47 3.00 16.30
N PRO A 153 0.80 2.55 17.53
CA PRO A 153 2.10 2.80 18.17
C PRO A 153 3.27 1.91 17.70
N SER A 154 3.09 1.11 16.64
CA SER A 154 4.09 0.16 16.15
C SER A 154 5.41 0.85 15.78
N ALA A 155 6.52 0.22 16.18
CA ALA A 155 7.87 0.68 15.89
C ALA A 155 8.16 0.78 14.39
N MET A 156 7.57 -0.10 13.58
CA MET A 156 7.74 -0.08 12.12
C MET A 156 7.12 1.19 11.50
N LEU A 157 5.94 1.59 11.98
CA LEU A 157 5.24 2.78 11.47
C LEU A 157 5.99 4.06 11.84
N LYS A 158 6.60 4.11 13.04
CA LYS A 158 7.41 5.24 13.52
C LYS A 158 8.62 5.55 12.65
N GLN A 159 9.03 4.64 11.77
CA GLN A 159 10.05 4.90 10.74
C GLN A 159 9.51 5.72 9.56
N GLY A 160 8.32 6.33 9.69
CA GLY A 160 7.64 7.09 8.64
C GLY A 160 7.03 6.18 7.58
N VAL A 161 6.46 5.05 8.00
CA VAL A 161 5.82 4.07 7.11
C VAL A 161 4.31 4.10 7.37
N VAL A 162 3.55 4.09 6.29
CA VAL A 162 2.10 3.90 6.30
C VAL A 162 1.80 2.59 5.58
N LEU A 163 1.19 1.64 6.29
CA LEU A 163 0.72 0.40 5.68
C LEU A 163 -0.68 0.62 5.12
N ILE A 164 -0.95 0.03 3.97
CA ILE A 164 -2.25 0.16 3.33
C ILE A 164 -2.82 -1.24 3.10
N ASP A 165 -3.88 -1.58 3.83
CA ASP A 165 -4.69 -2.76 3.53
C ASP A 165 -5.63 -2.42 2.38
N THR A 166 -5.49 -3.12 1.26
CA THR A 166 -6.36 -2.91 0.10
C THR A 166 -7.47 -3.94 0.06
N PRO A 167 -8.63 -3.58 -0.51
CA PRO A 167 -9.60 -4.56 -0.97
C PRO A 167 -8.94 -5.66 -1.82
N GLY A 168 -9.42 -6.88 -1.68
CA GLY A 168 -8.96 -7.98 -2.53
C GLY A 168 -9.48 -7.84 -3.95
N ILE A 169 -8.58 -7.94 -4.93
CA ILE A 169 -8.97 -8.09 -6.34
C ILE A 169 -9.64 -9.44 -6.58
N GLY A 170 -10.39 -9.58 -7.69
CA GLY A 170 -10.94 -10.86 -8.13
C GLY A 170 -12.07 -11.42 -7.26
N SER A 171 -12.79 -10.57 -6.53
CA SER A 171 -14.11 -10.91 -5.99
C SER A 171 -15.16 -10.86 -7.10
N THR A 172 -16.36 -11.39 -6.85
CA THR A 172 -17.52 -11.23 -7.75
C THR A 172 -17.98 -9.77 -7.90
N HIS A 173 -17.30 -8.80 -7.29
CA HIS A 173 -17.70 -7.39 -7.21
C HIS A 173 -16.63 -6.52 -7.88
N LYS A 174 -16.95 -5.97 -9.06
CA LYS A 174 -16.06 -5.08 -9.83
C LYS A 174 -15.58 -3.88 -9.01
N HIS A 175 -16.43 -3.39 -8.10
CA HIS A 175 -16.16 -2.25 -7.23
C HIS A 175 -14.88 -2.43 -6.39
N ASN A 176 -14.63 -3.61 -5.83
CA ASN A 176 -13.46 -3.83 -4.96
C ASN A 176 -12.14 -3.73 -5.74
N THR A 177 -12.16 -4.20 -6.99
CA THR A 177 -11.02 -4.08 -7.89
C THR A 177 -10.75 -2.60 -8.20
N GLU A 178 -11.79 -1.82 -8.55
CA GLU A 178 -11.66 -0.38 -8.82
C GLU A 178 -11.07 0.39 -7.64
N VAL A 179 -11.57 0.12 -6.42
CA VAL A 179 -11.04 0.74 -5.20
C VAL A 179 -9.58 0.37 -4.96
N ALA A 180 -9.20 -0.90 -5.17
CA ALA A 180 -7.80 -1.31 -5.06
C ALA A 180 -6.91 -0.54 -6.05
N TYR A 181 -7.39 -0.29 -7.28
CA TYR A 181 -6.69 0.51 -8.28
C TYR A 181 -6.58 1.99 -7.92
N GLN A 182 -7.62 2.60 -7.35
CA GLN A 182 -7.62 4.02 -6.92
C GLN A 182 -6.58 4.32 -5.84
N VAL A 183 -6.16 3.30 -5.09
CA VAL A 183 -5.16 3.44 -4.03
C VAL A 183 -3.73 3.27 -4.55
N LEU A 184 -3.51 2.56 -5.67
CA LEU A 184 -2.16 2.34 -6.21
C LEU A 184 -1.39 3.64 -6.51
N PRO A 185 -2.01 4.70 -7.10
CA PRO A 185 -1.38 6.01 -7.28
C PRO A 185 -1.00 6.72 -5.98
N GLN A 186 -1.29 6.15 -4.82
CA GLN A 186 -0.90 6.66 -3.53
C GLN A 186 0.26 5.87 -2.88
N CYS A 187 0.64 4.71 -3.40
CA CYS A 187 1.62 3.79 -2.79
C CYS A 187 3.05 3.93 -3.33
N ASP A 188 4.08 3.75 -2.54
CA ASP A 188 5.47 3.84 -3.01
C ASP A 188 6.06 2.45 -3.31
N ALA A 189 5.57 1.43 -2.62
CA ALA A 189 5.88 0.02 -2.89
C ALA A 189 4.67 -0.87 -2.57
N ALA A 190 4.79 -2.16 -2.89
CA ALA A 190 3.77 -3.16 -2.60
C ALA A 190 4.34 -4.46 -2.01
N LEU A 191 3.56 -5.10 -1.14
CA LEU A 191 3.63 -6.52 -0.80
C LEU A 191 2.54 -7.24 -1.59
N PHE A 192 2.91 -8.09 -2.54
CA PHE A 192 1.97 -8.88 -3.32
C PHE A 192 1.85 -10.30 -2.74
N LEU A 193 0.68 -10.60 -2.17
CA LEU A 193 0.41 -11.87 -1.50
C LEU A 193 -0.32 -12.84 -2.42
N VAL A 194 0.22 -14.06 -2.46
CA VAL A 194 -0.40 -15.23 -3.07
C VAL A 194 -0.46 -16.37 -2.05
N SER A 195 -1.27 -17.40 -2.32
CA SER A 195 -1.29 -18.62 -1.51
C SER A 195 -1.15 -19.84 -2.43
N PRO A 196 -0.73 -21.00 -1.91
CA PRO A 196 -0.54 -22.20 -2.73
C PRO A 196 -1.84 -22.76 -3.29
N ASP A 197 -2.95 -22.56 -2.56
CA ASP A 197 -4.29 -22.98 -2.99
C ASP A 197 -5.32 -21.84 -2.82
N PRO A 198 -6.04 -21.47 -3.90
CA PRO A 198 -5.68 -21.77 -5.29
C PRO A 198 -4.30 -21.18 -5.62
N PRO A 199 -3.52 -21.71 -6.58
CA PRO A 199 -2.27 -21.07 -6.99
C PRO A 199 -2.53 -19.69 -7.62
N ILE A 200 -1.45 -18.96 -7.95
CA ILE A 200 -1.57 -17.67 -8.66
C ILE A 200 -2.35 -17.85 -9.96
N THR A 201 -3.33 -16.98 -10.18
CA THR A 201 -4.24 -17.03 -11.34
C THR A 201 -3.81 -16.07 -12.46
N GLU A 202 -4.33 -16.25 -13.68
CA GLU A 202 -4.11 -15.31 -14.79
C GLU A 202 -4.58 -13.88 -14.44
N ILE A 203 -5.73 -13.77 -13.75
CA ILE A 203 -6.25 -12.48 -13.28
C ILE A 203 -5.26 -11.80 -12.32
N GLU A 204 -4.65 -12.55 -11.41
CA GLU A 204 -3.61 -12.01 -10.51
C GLU A 204 -2.33 -11.64 -11.27
N LEU A 205 -1.94 -12.40 -12.29
CA LEU A 205 -0.77 -12.09 -13.11
C LEU A 205 -0.98 -10.83 -13.95
N ASP A 206 -2.16 -10.64 -14.53
CA ASP A 206 -2.49 -9.43 -15.29
C ASP A 206 -2.56 -8.21 -14.38
N TYR A 207 -3.19 -8.36 -13.21
CA TYR A 207 -3.16 -7.30 -12.20
C TYR A 207 -1.74 -6.96 -11.76
N LEU A 208 -0.89 -7.97 -11.56
CA LEU A 208 0.50 -7.76 -11.18
C LEU A 208 1.30 -7.04 -12.27
N LYS A 209 1.08 -7.33 -13.56
CA LYS A 209 1.73 -6.58 -14.66
C LYS A 209 1.43 -5.09 -14.54
N GLU A 210 0.18 -4.72 -14.27
CA GLU A 210 -0.23 -3.33 -14.11
C GLU A 210 0.31 -2.69 -12.84
N ILE A 211 0.31 -3.42 -11.71
CA ILE A 211 0.91 -2.94 -10.46
C ILE A 211 2.37 -2.59 -10.69
N ARG A 212 3.13 -3.46 -11.35
CA ARG A 212 4.58 -3.30 -11.49
C ARG A 212 4.99 -2.14 -12.38
N GLN A 213 4.15 -1.76 -13.33
CA GLN A 213 4.37 -0.53 -14.10
C GLN A 213 4.30 0.71 -13.20
N ARG A 214 3.46 0.68 -12.15
CA ARG A 214 3.25 1.80 -11.23
C ARG A 214 4.16 1.73 -10.00
N LEU A 215 4.36 0.53 -9.47
CA LEU A 215 5.10 0.18 -8.26
C LEU A 215 6.22 -0.82 -8.63
N PRO A 216 7.33 -0.35 -9.24
CA PRO A 216 8.45 -1.22 -9.60
C PRO A 216 8.99 -1.99 -8.39
N GLN A 217 8.99 -1.35 -7.22
CA GLN A 217 9.33 -1.97 -5.95
C GLN A 217 8.15 -2.79 -5.41
N THR A 218 8.06 -4.05 -5.83
CA THR A 218 7.05 -5.01 -5.35
C THR A 218 7.73 -6.25 -4.76
N PHE A 219 7.39 -6.58 -3.51
CA PHE A 219 7.85 -7.78 -2.81
C PHE A 219 6.82 -8.90 -2.94
N PHE A 220 7.27 -10.13 -3.15
CA PHE A 220 6.38 -11.27 -3.34
C PHE A 220 6.32 -12.14 -2.08
N ILE A 221 5.10 -12.45 -1.64
CA ILE A 221 4.86 -13.25 -0.44
C ILE A 221 3.99 -14.45 -0.79
N LEU A 222 4.50 -15.67 -0.59
CA LEU A 222 3.73 -16.90 -0.61
C LEU A 222 3.24 -17.19 0.82
N ASN A 223 1.99 -16.82 1.10
CA ASN A 223 1.36 -17.03 2.40
C ASN A 223 0.72 -18.42 2.52
N LYS A 224 0.36 -18.81 3.75
CA LYS A 224 -0.30 -20.08 4.11
C LYS A 224 0.58 -21.32 3.91
N ILE A 225 1.90 -21.20 4.12
CA ILE A 225 2.81 -22.35 4.04
C ILE A 225 2.55 -23.40 5.13
N ASP A 226 1.78 -23.05 6.16
CA ASP A 226 1.39 -23.98 7.24
C ASP A 226 0.48 -25.12 6.77
N PHE A 227 -0.03 -25.05 5.54
CA PHE A 227 -0.78 -26.14 4.89
C PHE A 227 0.10 -27.03 4.01
N LEU A 228 1.38 -26.70 3.85
CA LEU A 228 2.28 -27.39 2.94
C LEU A 228 3.32 -28.20 3.71
N ASP A 229 3.69 -29.36 3.17
CA ASP A 229 4.96 -29.98 3.52
C ASP A 229 6.15 -29.31 2.80
N GLU A 230 7.38 -29.72 3.11
CA GLU A 230 8.58 -29.12 2.51
C GLU A 230 8.71 -29.38 1.00
N GLN A 231 8.19 -30.49 0.49
CA GLN A 231 8.21 -30.79 -0.95
C GLN A 231 7.20 -29.89 -1.69
N GLU A 232 5.98 -29.79 -1.16
CA GLU A 232 4.91 -28.94 -1.69
C GLU A 232 5.28 -27.46 -1.63
N LYS A 233 5.91 -27.02 -0.54
CA LYS A 233 6.44 -25.66 -0.39
C LYS A 233 7.50 -25.35 -1.43
N THR A 234 8.47 -26.26 -1.63
CA THR A 234 9.52 -26.10 -2.64
C THR A 234 8.93 -26.04 -4.06
N ALA A 235 7.99 -26.92 -4.37
CA ALA A 235 7.29 -26.92 -5.65
C ALA A 235 6.48 -25.62 -5.86
N SER A 236 5.76 -25.15 -4.84
CA SER A 236 4.97 -23.92 -4.88
C SER A 236 5.84 -22.67 -5.09
N LEU A 237 6.98 -22.60 -4.39
CA LEU A 237 7.95 -21.50 -4.57
C LEU A 237 8.55 -21.50 -5.96
N LYS A 238 8.93 -22.66 -6.48
CA LYS A 238 9.47 -22.79 -7.84
C LYS A 238 8.43 -22.38 -8.87
N PHE A 239 7.21 -22.90 -8.79
CA PHE A 239 6.13 -22.54 -9.69
C PHE A 239 5.87 -21.03 -9.70
N LEU A 240 5.77 -20.41 -8.52
CA LEU A 240 5.56 -18.97 -8.42
C LEU A 240 6.74 -18.18 -9.00
N ALA A 241 7.98 -18.59 -8.71
CA ALA A 241 9.16 -17.93 -9.27
C ALA A 241 9.17 -18.00 -10.81
N ASP A 242 8.81 -19.15 -11.39
CA ASP A 242 8.71 -19.34 -12.84
C ASP A 242 7.62 -18.43 -13.46
N GLN A 243 6.49 -18.24 -12.78
CA GLN A 243 5.43 -17.32 -13.22
C GLN A 243 5.82 -15.85 -13.10
N LEU A 244 6.64 -15.50 -12.11
CA LEU A 244 7.07 -14.13 -11.83
C LEU A 244 8.29 -13.70 -12.66
N ALA A 245 9.11 -14.65 -13.13
CA ALA A 245 10.33 -14.39 -13.88
C ALA A 245 10.13 -13.48 -15.12
N PRO A 246 9.07 -13.64 -15.94
CA PRO A 246 8.83 -12.75 -17.09
C PRO A 246 8.50 -11.31 -16.71
N LEU A 247 8.11 -11.08 -15.46
CA LEU A 247 7.73 -9.76 -14.96
C LEU A 247 8.94 -9.05 -14.32
N CYS A 248 9.93 -9.79 -13.84
CA CYS A 248 11.05 -9.29 -13.03
C CYS A 248 12.33 -9.08 -13.82
N ASP A 249 13.02 -7.97 -13.51
CA ASP A 249 14.43 -7.83 -13.85
C ASP A 249 15.26 -8.68 -12.87
N GLY A 250 15.55 -9.92 -13.28
CA GLY A 250 16.30 -10.89 -12.46
C GLY A 250 15.42 -11.89 -11.72
N ILE A 251 16.00 -12.59 -10.75
CA ILE A 251 15.33 -13.70 -10.06
C ILE A 251 14.37 -13.11 -9.01
N PRO A 252 13.05 -13.39 -9.09
CA PRO A 252 12.10 -12.93 -8.10
C PRO A 252 12.41 -13.51 -6.72
N LEU A 253 12.58 -12.64 -5.73
CA LEU A 253 12.64 -13.05 -4.33
C LEU A 253 11.22 -13.25 -3.80
N VAL A 254 10.85 -14.50 -3.53
CA VAL A 254 9.58 -14.87 -2.91
C VAL A 254 9.82 -15.27 -1.45
N LEU A 255 9.10 -14.61 -0.54
CA LEU A 255 9.15 -14.92 0.89
C LEU A 255 7.99 -15.85 1.25
N ALA A 256 8.33 -17.05 1.74
CA ALA A 256 7.36 -18.06 2.15
C ALA A 256 6.97 -17.81 3.62
N VAL A 257 5.68 -17.62 3.91
CA VAL A 257 5.21 -17.30 5.27
C VAL A 257 3.92 -18.02 5.68
N SER A 258 3.75 -18.17 6.99
CA SER A 258 2.45 -18.41 7.62
C SER A 258 2.11 -17.19 8.48
N ALA A 259 1.35 -16.25 7.91
CA ALA A 259 0.90 -15.06 8.64
C ALA A 259 0.11 -15.43 9.91
N ARG A 260 -0.67 -16.51 9.87
CA ARG A 260 -1.44 -17.02 11.02
C ARG A 260 -0.54 -17.46 12.16
N ASN A 261 0.44 -18.33 11.88
CA ASN A 261 1.35 -18.82 12.90
C ASN A 261 2.26 -17.69 13.39
N GLY A 262 2.71 -16.81 12.50
CA GLY A 262 3.49 -15.64 12.85
C GLY A 262 2.74 -14.67 13.77
N LEU A 263 1.46 -14.37 13.49
CA LEU A 263 0.62 -13.56 14.39
C LEU A 263 0.50 -14.21 15.77
N ASN A 264 0.17 -15.50 15.82
CA ASN A 264 0.04 -16.22 17.09
C ASN A 264 1.35 -16.18 17.89
N ALA A 265 2.49 -16.42 17.22
CA ALA A 265 3.80 -16.41 17.84
C ALA A 265 4.19 -15.01 18.35
N ARG A 266 3.90 -13.95 17.56
CA ARG A 266 4.15 -12.56 17.96
C ARG A 266 3.35 -12.17 19.19
N LEU A 267 2.08 -12.58 19.27
CA LEU A 267 1.20 -12.31 20.40
C LEU A 267 1.56 -13.12 21.67
N SER A 268 2.06 -14.35 21.51
CA SER A 268 2.50 -15.18 22.64
C SER A 268 3.94 -14.91 23.08
N GLY A 269 4.71 -14.10 22.34
CA GLY A 269 6.13 -13.89 22.57
C GLY A 269 7.02 -15.08 22.16
N ASP A 270 6.51 -15.99 21.33
CA ASP A 270 7.24 -17.16 20.82
C ASP A 270 8.20 -16.76 19.69
N VAL A 271 9.48 -16.62 20.03
CA VAL A 271 10.54 -16.21 19.10
C VAL A 271 10.82 -17.28 18.04
N ASP A 272 10.73 -18.57 18.40
CA ASP A 272 11.01 -19.66 17.47
C ASP A 272 9.83 -19.88 16.52
N GLY A 273 8.60 -19.73 17.01
CA GLY A 273 7.39 -19.63 16.19
C GLY A 273 7.46 -18.49 15.18
N TRP A 274 7.94 -17.30 15.60
CA TRP A 274 8.09 -16.15 14.69
C TRP A 274 9.06 -16.45 13.53
N LYS A 275 10.22 -17.06 13.84
CA LYS A 275 11.22 -17.44 12.83
C LYS A 275 10.72 -18.54 11.90
N SER A 276 10.16 -19.61 12.47
CA SER A 276 9.66 -20.76 11.70
C SER A 276 8.46 -20.42 10.83
N SER A 277 7.66 -19.40 11.21
CA SER A 277 6.58 -18.88 10.38
C SER A 277 7.05 -18.14 9.12
N GLY A 278 8.34 -17.82 8.99
CA GLY A 278 8.91 -17.01 7.90
C GLY A 278 8.69 -15.50 8.07
N MET A 279 7.85 -15.06 9.01
CA MET A 279 7.56 -13.64 9.22
C MET A 279 8.77 -12.83 9.66
N HIS A 280 9.70 -13.44 10.40
CA HIS A 280 10.96 -12.78 10.76
C HIS A 280 11.75 -12.32 9.52
N GLN A 281 11.79 -13.12 8.45
CA GLN A 281 12.50 -12.76 7.24
C GLN A 281 11.81 -11.59 6.50
N VAL A 282 10.48 -11.55 6.51
CA VAL A 282 9.71 -10.42 5.96
C VAL A 282 10.00 -9.14 6.74
N GLU A 283 9.93 -9.19 8.07
CA GLU A 283 10.22 -8.05 8.95
C GLU A 283 11.65 -7.53 8.73
N GLN A 284 12.64 -8.42 8.71
CA GLN A 284 14.04 -8.04 8.48
C GLN A 284 14.25 -7.41 7.10
N ASN A 285 13.73 -8.02 6.03
CA ASN A 285 13.86 -7.47 4.68
C ASN A 285 13.19 -6.10 4.56
N LEU A 286 12.04 -5.90 5.20
CA LEU A 286 11.37 -4.60 5.20
C LEU A 286 12.16 -3.56 6.00
N ILE A 287 12.71 -3.92 7.17
CA ILE A 287 13.56 -3.01 7.96
C ILE A 287 14.80 -2.60 7.15
N ASP A 288 15.49 -3.56 6.53
CA ASP A 288 16.67 -3.29 5.70
C ASP A 288 16.32 -2.40 4.51
N PHE A 289 15.20 -2.68 3.84
CA PHE A 289 14.69 -1.85 2.75
C PHE A 289 14.36 -0.44 3.22
N PHE A 290 13.67 -0.28 4.36
CA PHE A 290 13.34 1.02 4.91
C PHE A 290 14.57 1.82 5.35
N ALA A 291 15.64 1.13 5.75
CA ALA A 291 16.89 1.77 6.12
C ALA A 291 17.73 2.23 4.91
N ARG A 292 17.69 1.50 3.78
CA ARG A 292 18.63 1.70 2.66
C ARG A 292 18.01 2.30 1.41
N GLU A 293 16.79 1.89 1.08
CA GLU A 293 16.20 2.13 -0.25
C GLU A 293 14.96 3.02 -0.19
N LYS A 294 14.25 3.06 0.94
CA LYS A 294 12.99 3.82 1.11
C LYS A 294 13.06 5.25 0.59
N GLN A 295 14.12 5.99 0.92
CA GLN A 295 14.20 7.42 0.54
C GLN A 295 14.30 7.57 -0.98
N GLN A 296 15.12 6.75 -1.62
CA GLN A 296 15.27 6.75 -3.08
C GLN A 296 13.95 6.38 -3.75
N ILE A 297 13.34 5.26 -3.36
CA ILE A 297 12.07 4.79 -3.95
C ILE A 297 10.95 5.82 -3.74
N PHE A 298 10.90 6.47 -2.59
CA PHE A 298 9.95 7.54 -2.29
C PHE A 298 10.13 8.76 -3.19
N GLN A 299 11.38 9.18 -3.45
CA GLN A 299 11.65 10.31 -4.34
C GLN A 299 11.29 9.96 -5.78
N GLU A 300 11.67 8.77 -6.25
CA GLU A 300 11.34 8.30 -7.61
C GLU A 300 9.83 8.15 -7.82
N SER A 301 9.09 7.65 -6.81
CA SER A 301 7.63 7.54 -6.88
C SER A 301 6.95 8.91 -6.91
N LEU A 302 7.43 9.86 -6.11
CA LEU A 302 6.91 11.23 -6.10
C LEU A 302 7.21 11.95 -7.41
N GLN A 303 8.44 11.87 -7.92
CA GLN A 303 8.80 12.52 -9.18
C GLN A 303 7.94 12.02 -10.33
N ARG A 304 7.72 10.71 -10.43
CA ARG A 304 6.79 10.14 -11.43
C ARG A 304 5.39 10.72 -11.30
N ARG A 305 4.83 10.77 -10.09
CA ARG A 305 3.48 11.30 -9.85
C ARG A 305 3.34 12.78 -10.16
N ILE A 306 4.32 13.57 -9.74
CA ILE A 306 4.35 15.00 -10.04
C ILE A 306 4.37 15.17 -11.56
N SER A 307 5.20 14.41 -12.27
CA SER A 307 5.24 14.45 -13.73
C SER A 307 3.92 14.03 -14.37
N ASP A 308 3.30 12.95 -13.92
CA ASP A 308 2.02 12.46 -14.44
C ASP A 308 0.91 13.50 -14.25
N GLN A 309 0.80 14.08 -13.04
CA GLN A 309 -0.19 15.12 -12.75
C GLN A 309 0.03 16.40 -13.55
N LEU A 310 1.27 16.87 -13.68
CA LEU A 310 1.57 18.03 -14.51
C LEU A 310 1.22 17.78 -15.98
N ASN A 311 1.48 16.57 -16.50
CA ASN A 311 1.09 16.21 -17.87
C ASN A 311 -0.43 16.22 -18.05
N ASP A 312 -1.20 15.70 -17.09
CA ASP A 312 -2.66 15.71 -17.12
C ASP A 312 -3.21 17.15 -17.14
N ILE A 313 -2.65 18.02 -16.29
CA ILE A 313 -3.02 19.45 -16.24
C ILE A 313 -2.69 20.17 -17.55
N VAL A 314 -1.49 19.93 -18.11
CA VAL A 314 -1.08 20.51 -19.40
C VAL A 314 -2.00 20.05 -20.52
N MET A 315 -2.35 18.76 -20.57
CA MET A 315 -3.28 18.22 -21.56
C MET A 315 -4.68 18.86 -21.42
N GLN A 316 -5.18 19.03 -20.20
CA GLN A 316 -6.46 19.69 -19.95
C GLN A 316 -6.42 21.16 -20.44
N LEU A 317 -5.34 21.89 -20.15
CA LEU A 317 -5.14 23.25 -20.63
C LEU A 317 -5.12 23.34 -22.16
N GLU A 318 -4.40 22.44 -22.83
CA GLU A 318 -4.35 22.39 -24.29
C GLU A 318 -5.73 22.16 -24.91
N LEU A 319 -6.53 21.27 -24.31
CA LEU A 319 -7.90 20.99 -24.78
C LEU A 319 -8.81 22.21 -24.60
N SER A 320 -8.75 22.87 -23.44
CA SER A 320 -9.52 24.09 -23.16
C SER A 320 -9.14 25.24 -24.09
N LEU A 321 -7.84 25.44 -24.36
CA LEU A 321 -7.37 26.44 -25.32
C LEU A 321 -7.87 26.17 -26.75
N ARG A 322 -7.87 24.90 -27.19
CA ARG A 322 -8.42 24.53 -28.50
C ARG A 322 -9.92 24.78 -28.59
N ALA A 323 -10.67 24.55 -27.51
CA ALA A 323 -12.11 24.82 -27.47
C ALA A 323 -12.42 26.31 -27.59
N LEU A 324 -11.58 27.19 -27.03
CA LEU A 324 -11.74 28.66 -27.14
C LEU A 324 -11.38 29.21 -28.53
N LEU A 325 -10.62 28.46 -29.33
CA LEU A 325 -10.23 28.84 -30.70
C LEU A 325 -11.27 28.41 -31.76
N LEU A 326 -12.31 27.68 -31.37
CA LEU A 326 -13.42 27.22 -32.22
C LEU A 326 -14.67 28.09 -32.04
#